data_AF-A0A1F2UB05-F1
#
_entry.id   AF-A0A1F2UB05-F1
#
_cell.length_a   1.000
_cell.length_b   1.000
_cell.length_c   1.000
_cell.angle_alpha   90.00
_cell.angle_beta   90.00
_cell.angle_gamma   90.00
#
_symmetry.space_group_name_H-M   'P 1'
#
loop_
_entity.id
_entity.type
_entity.pdbx_description
1 polymer ?
#
loop_
_entity_poly.entity_id
_entity_poly.type
_entity_poly.pdbx_seq_one_letter_code
_entity_poly.pdbx_strand_id
1 'polypeptide(L)'
;MDLTTILVLLVGASIGALVTWLAGRSAHTRLRTEIEKDRAVHAERLRAYQDAEAKLRDAFKSLSAEALQSNSRSFLQLAETRMQTARAEAAGDIDARKKAIEDLLAPLQRTLSDVDKEIKDAERRRVENGATLMQAVASLDTTGRHLQTETRRLVDALKRPGVRGRWGELQLKRVVELAGMIEHCDFEEQQTLDGTLNGNDRRIRPDVIVRLPGGKHVVVDAKVPLDAYLKAIEAPDEATRLALLGEHARQVRTHLTQLGAKGYYSDVPASPEFVVMFLPGEMFFSAALEQDPSLIEFGVDRKVIPASPTTLIALLRAVAYGWQQDAMEENARTISELGRNLYESLRALGGHFDDLGARLKSSLEAYNRAVGSLEGNVLLKARRLKELHATNGGEEIPALEVIDRVPRMLQSRELTDGLPFTDDLPVVNVVKNAGEEAAQPERV
;
A
#
# COMPACT_ATOMS: atom_id res chain seq x y z
N MET A 1 106.13 -82.06 80.13
CA MET A 1 105.05 -82.44 79.20
C MET A 1 105.70 -83.12 78.01
N ASP A 2 105.34 -84.37 77.75
CA ASP A 2 105.98 -85.21 76.73
C ASP A 2 105.61 -84.75 75.32
N LEU A 3 106.59 -84.71 74.41
CA LEU A 3 106.47 -84.29 73.00
C LEU A 3 105.36 -85.04 72.24
N THR A 4 105.08 -86.28 72.67
CA THR A 4 104.01 -87.14 72.14
C THR A 4 102.61 -86.57 72.37
N THR A 5 102.38 -85.91 73.50
CA THR A 5 101.06 -85.33 73.83
C THR A 5 100.71 -84.11 72.97
N ILE A 6 101.71 -83.30 72.59
CA ILE A 6 101.52 -82.12 71.71
C ILE A 6 101.21 -82.55 70.27
N LEU A 7 101.87 -83.60 69.78
CA LEU A 7 101.65 -84.12 68.43
C LEU A 7 100.23 -84.69 68.25
N VAL A 8 99.72 -85.41 69.26
CA VAL A 8 98.36 -85.96 69.25
C VAL A 8 97.31 -84.85 69.30
N LEU A 9 97.55 -83.77 70.05
CA LEU A 9 96.65 -82.61 70.08
C LEU A 9 96.61 -81.85 68.74
N LEU A 10 97.76 -81.68 68.07
CA LEU A 10 97.82 -81.04 66.75
C LEU A 10 97.15 -81.87 65.65
N VAL A 11 97.33 -83.19 65.67
CA VAL A 11 96.63 -84.11 64.75
C VAL A 11 95.12 -84.11 65.03
N GLY A 12 94.70 -84.13 66.30
CA GLY A 12 93.29 -84.00 66.67
C GLY A 12 92.67 -82.67 66.24
N ALA A 13 93.38 -81.56 66.40
CA ALA A 13 92.91 -80.22 65.99
C ALA A 13 92.83 -80.07 64.47
N SER A 14 93.80 -80.61 63.73
CA SER A 14 93.79 -80.58 62.26
C SER A 14 92.70 -81.48 61.67
N ILE A 15 92.46 -82.66 62.25
CA ILE A 15 91.32 -83.52 61.88
C ILE A 15 90.00 -82.82 62.24
N GLY A 16 89.90 -82.20 63.41
CA GLY A 16 88.71 -81.43 63.81
C GLY A 16 88.42 -80.25 62.88
N ALA A 17 89.45 -79.49 62.48
CA ALA A 17 89.33 -78.40 61.52
C ALA A 17 88.92 -78.90 60.13
N LEU A 18 89.48 -80.02 59.68
CA LEU A 18 89.16 -80.62 58.38
C LEU A 18 87.71 -81.14 58.34
N VAL A 19 87.25 -81.80 59.40
CA VAL A 19 85.85 -82.27 59.53
C VAL A 19 84.89 -81.09 59.61
N THR A 20 85.23 -80.04 60.37
CA THR A 20 84.40 -78.82 60.46
C THR A 20 84.35 -78.08 59.13
N TRP A 21 85.45 -78.04 58.38
CA TRP A 21 85.53 -77.44 57.05
C TRP A 21 84.74 -78.25 56.00
N LEU A 22 84.84 -79.57 56.01
CA LEU A 22 84.07 -80.46 55.11
C LEU A 22 82.57 -80.42 55.42
N ALA A 23 82.19 -80.46 56.70
CA ALA A 23 80.79 -80.33 57.13
C ALA A 23 80.23 -78.95 56.75
N GLY A 24 80.97 -77.87 57.04
CA GLY A 24 80.59 -76.49 56.69
C GLY A 24 80.48 -76.26 55.18
N ARG A 25 81.34 -76.89 54.37
CA ARG A 25 81.27 -76.81 52.91
C ARG A 25 79.97 -77.39 52.35
N SER A 26 79.50 -78.50 52.91
CA SER A 26 78.22 -79.11 52.49
C SER A 26 76.98 -78.30 52.93
N ALA A 27 77.06 -77.60 54.06
CA ALA A 27 76.01 -76.69 54.51
C ALA A 27 75.96 -75.41 53.66
N HIS A 28 77.12 -74.84 53.32
CA HIS A 28 77.21 -73.65 52.47
C HIS A 28 76.73 -73.86 51.04
N THR A 29 76.95 -75.04 50.44
CA THR A 29 76.43 -75.33 49.09
C THR A 29 74.91 -75.49 49.09
N ARG A 30 74.33 -76.14 50.11
CA ARG A 30 72.87 -76.25 50.26
C ARG A 30 72.20 -74.88 50.43
N LEU A 31 72.72 -74.04 51.33
CA LEU A 31 72.24 -72.67 51.51
C LEU A 31 72.34 -71.82 50.24
N ARG A 32 73.43 -71.94 49.47
CA ARG A 32 73.55 -71.25 48.18
C ARG A 32 72.53 -71.72 47.16
N THR A 33 72.30 -73.03 47.05
CA THR A 33 71.29 -73.56 46.12
C THR A 33 69.87 -73.17 46.51
N GLU A 34 69.59 -73.03 47.81
CA GLU A 34 68.28 -72.61 48.32
C GLU A 34 68.04 -71.12 48.05
N ILE A 35 69.06 -70.27 48.29
CA ILE A 35 69.03 -68.85 47.94
C ILE A 35 68.89 -68.64 46.42
N GLU A 36 69.56 -69.44 45.59
CA GLU A 36 69.43 -69.35 44.13
C GLU A 36 68.04 -69.77 43.66
N LYS A 37 67.44 -70.80 44.25
CA LYS A 37 66.06 -71.20 43.97
C LYS A 37 65.06 -70.11 44.37
N ASP A 38 65.19 -69.56 45.57
CA ASP A 38 64.31 -68.46 46.03
C ASP A 38 64.45 -67.23 45.14
N ARG A 39 65.68 -66.87 44.74
CA ARG A 39 65.92 -65.78 43.79
C ARG A 39 65.31 -66.05 42.42
N ALA A 40 65.38 -67.28 41.92
CA ALA A 40 64.77 -67.68 40.66
C ALA A 40 63.23 -67.58 40.73
N VAL A 41 62.62 -68.07 41.81
CA VAL A 41 61.17 -67.98 42.05
C VAL A 41 60.71 -66.53 42.21
N HIS A 42 61.48 -65.69 42.92
CA HIS A 42 61.17 -64.27 43.04
C HIS A 42 61.31 -63.53 41.71
N ALA A 43 62.32 -63.84 40.91
CA ALA A 43 62.49 -63.27 39.58
C ALA A 43 61.35 -63.67 38.64
N GLU A 44 60.88 -64.92 38.73
CA GLU A 44 59.73 -65.41 37.97
C GLU A 44 58.42 -64.73 38.39
N ARG A 45 58.17 -64.60 39.71
CA ARG A 45 57.01 -63.86 40.22
C ARG A 45 57.03 -62.39 39.80
N LEU A 46 58.19 -61.74 39.84
CA LEU A 46 58.31 -60.34 39.43
C LEU A 46 58.01 -60.17 37.93
N ARG A 47 58.49 -61.09 37.09
CA ARG A 47 58.13 -61.11 35.66
C ARG A 47 56.64 -61.34 35.46
N ALA A 48 56.03 -62.26 36.20
CA ALA A 48 54.58 -62.49 36.12
C ALA A 48 53.77 -61.26 36.53
N TYR A 49 54.20 -60.53 37.56
CA TYR A 49 53.57 -59.26 37.97
C TYR A 49 53.73 -58.17 36.91
N GLN A 50 54.93 -58.00 36.35
CA GLN A 50 55.18 -57.03 35.28
C GLN A 50 54.37 -57.34 34.02
N ASP A 51 54.24 -58.61 33.66
CA ASP A 51 53.44 -59.04 32.52
C ASP A 51 51.93 -58.84 32.76
N ALA A 52 51.46 -59.09 33.99
CA ALA A 52 50.08 -58.79 34.38
C ALA A 52 49.78 -57.29 34.38
N GLU A 53 50.69 -56.45 34.87
CA GLU A 53 50.56 -54.99 34.82
C GLU A 53 50.55 -54.46 33.39
N ALA A 54 51.43 -54.97 32.53
CA ALA A 54 51.46 -54.63 31.11
C ALA A 54 50.14 -54.99 30.41
N LYS A 55 49.62 -56.20 30.65
CA LYS A 55 48.33 -56.65 30.10
C LYS A 55 47.16 -55.81 30.60
N LEU A 56 47.13 -55.44 31.88
CA LEU A 56 46.10 -54.55 32.43
C LEU A 56 46.19 -53.15 31.84
N ARG A 57 47.40 -52.61 31.67
CA ARG A 57 47.61 -51.30 31.06
C ARG A 57 47.14 -51.27 29.60
N ASP A 58 47.44 -52.32 28.84
CA ASP A 58 47.02 -52.43 27.45
C ASP A 58 45.51 -52.63 27.32
N ALA A 59 44.91 -53.47 28.18
CA ALA A 59 43.45 -53.65 28.24
C ALA A 59 42.73 -52.34 28.60
N PHE A 60 43.23 -51.60 29.60
CA PHE A 60 42.68 -50.31 30.00
C PHE A 60 42.82 -49.26 28.90
N LYS A 61 43.96 -49.23 28.20
CA LYS A 61 44.20 -48.34 27.06
C LYS A 61 43.25 -48.64 25.90
N SER A 62 43.04 -49.92 25.59
CA SER A 62 42.10 -50.35 24.56
C SER A 62 40.66 -49.98 24.92
N LEU A 63 40.19 -50.33 26.13
CA LEU A 63 38.83 -50.05 26.57
C LEU A 63 38.55 -48.54 26.66
N SER A 64 39.51 -47.75 27.14
CA SER A 64 39.38 -46.29 27.21
C SER A 64 39.35 -45.66 25.81
N ALA A 65 40.18 -46.13 24.89
CA ALA A 65 40.19 -45.66 23.51
C ALA A 65 38.86 -45.99 22.80
N GLU A 66 38.35 -47.21 22.98
CA GLU A 66 37.10 -47.67 22.39
C GLU A 66 35.88 -46.96 23.00
N ALA A 67 35.82 -46.79 24.32
CA ALA A 67 34.77 -46.04 25.00
C ALA A 67 34.76 -44.55 24.56
N LEU A 68 35.94 -43.92 24.48
CA LEU A 68 36.05 -42.52 24.05
C LEU A 68 35.69 -42.35 22.57
N GLN A 69 36.11 -43.28 21.71
CA GLN A 69 35.76 -43.26 20.29
C GLN A 69 34.27 -43.47 20.06
N SER A 70 33.66 -44.43 20.78
CA SER A 70 32.22 -44.71 20.71
C SER A 70 31.38 -43.52 21.21
N ASN A 71 31.80 -42.91 22.33
CA ASN A 71 31.11 -41.75 22.89
C ASN A 71 31.27 -40.51 22.00
N SER A 72 32.46 -40.28 21.43
CA SER A 72 32.71 -39.19 20.48
C SER A 72 31.85 -39.34 19.21
N ARG A 73 31.78 -40.55 18.63
CA ARG A 73 30.90 -40.83 17.49
C ARG A 73 29.43 -40.60 17.82
N SER A 74 28.96 -41.10 18.95
CA SER A 74 27.56 -40.93 19.39
C SER A 74 27.22 -39.46 19.63
N PHE A 75 28.15 -38.70 20.22
CA PHE A 75 28.00 -37.26 20.43
C PHE A 75 27.96 -36.49 19.11
N LEU A 76 28.87 -36.78 18.17
CA LEU A 76 28.89 -36.15 16.85
C LEU A 76 27.61 -36.47 16.07
N GLN A 77 27.15 -37.71 16.11
CA GLN A 77 25.90 -38.11 15.45
C GLN A 77 24.68 -37.38 16.05
N LEU A 78 24.62 -37.25 17.38
CA LEU A 78 23.55 -36.52 18.05
C LEU A 78 23.62 -35.01 17.75
N ALA A 79 24.82 -34.43 17.75
CA ALA A 79 25.05 -33.02 17.42
C ALA A 79 24.67 -32.72 15.97
N GLU A 80 25.06 -33.57 15.03
CA GLU A 80 24.72 -33.44 13.61
C GLU A 80 23.20 -33.56 13.40
N THR A 81 22.56 -34.55 14.03
CA THR A 81 21.10 -34.72 13.97
C THR A 81 20.39 -33.47 14.48
N ARG A 82 20.77 -32.97 15.67
CA ARG A 82 20.18 -31.77 16.28
C ARG A 82 20.42 -30.51 15.46
N MET A 83 21.60 -30.36 14.87
CA MET A 83 21.92 -29.20 14.03
C MET A 83 21.15 -29.22 12.71
N GLN A 84 20.95 -30.41 12.12
CA GLN A 84 20.10 -30.58 10.94
C GLN A 84 18.63 -30.26 11.25
N THR A 85 18.10 -30.71 12.40
CA THR A 85 16.72 -30.38 12.80
C THR A 85 16.55 -28.88 13.04
N ALA A 86 17.48 -28.26 13.77
CA ALA A 86 17.44 -26.82 14.04
C ALA A 86 17.56 -25.97 12.76
N ARG A 87 18.37 -26.39 11.79
CA ARG A 87 18.45 -25.70 10.47
C ARG A 87 17.18 -25.87 9.66
N ALA A 88 16.57 -27.06 9.65
CA ALA A 88 15.32 -27.30 8.93
C ALA A 88 14.15 -26.49 9.52
N GLU A 89 14.05 -26.42 10.85
CA GLU A 89 13.05 -25.60 11.54
C GLU A 89 13.28 -24.10 11.31
N ALA A 90 14.52 -23.61 11.37
CA ALA A 90 14.84 -22.21 11.10
C ALA A 90 14.57 -21.83 9.63
N ALA A 91 14.88 -22.70 8.67
CA ALA A 91 14.60 -22.45 7.26
C ALA A 91 13.09 -22.44 6.97
N GLY A 92 12.33 -23.38 7.54
CA GLY A 92 10.87 -23.42 7.40
C GLY A 92 10.18 -22.20 8.00
N ASP A 93 10.64 -21.71 9.16
CA ASP A 93 10.11 -20.51 9.82
C ASP A 93 10.43 -19.22 9.02
N ILE A 94 11.63 -19.13 8.42
CA ILE A 94 11.98 -17.98 7.56
C ILE A 94 11.14 -17.93 6.28
N ASP A 95 10.90 -19.09 5.64
CA ASP A 95 10.12 -19.14 4.41
C ASP A 95 8.63 -18.86 4.66
N ALA A 96 8.07 -19.40 5.76
CA ALA A 96 6.72 -19.09 6.21
C ALA A 96 6.55 -17.59 6.55
N ARG A 97 7.54 -16.98 7.20
CA ARG A 97 7.54 -15.53 7.51
C ARG A 97 7.67 -14.68 6.25
N LYS A 98 8.53 -15.04 5.30
CA LYS A 98 8.63 -14.35 4.01
C LYS A 98 7.30 -14.37 3.26
N LYS A 99 6.67 -15.55 3.19
CA LYS A 99 5.40 -15.73 2.48
C LYS A 99 4.25 -14.96 3.13
N ALA A 100 4.18 -14.95 4.47
CA ALA A 100 3.22 -14.13 5.20
C ALA A 100 3.46 -12.62 4.96
N ILE A 101 4.71 -12.18 4.88
CA ILE A 101 5.05 -10.79 4.55
C ILE A 101 4.65 -10.45 3.10
N GLU A 102 4.92 -11.32 2.13
CA GLU A 102 4.49 -11.14 0.73
C GLU A 102 2.97 -11.09 0.60
N ASP A 103 2.24 -11.99 1.27
CA ASP A 103 0.77 -12.02 1.25
C ASP A 103 0.16 -10.77 1.91
N LEU A 104 0.82 -10.19 2.91
CA LEU A 104 0.42 -8.92 3.54
C LEU A 104 0.77 -7.68 2.71
N LEU A 105 1.83 -7.73 1.90
CA LEU A 105 2.27 -6.61 1.04
C LEU A 105 1.56 -6.60 -0.32
N ALA A 106 1.04 -7.73 -0.79
CA ALA A 106 0.35 -7.84 -2.07
C ALA A 106 -0.89 -6.92 -2.20
N PRO A 107 -1.75 -6.75 -1.17
CA PRO A 107 -2.85 -5.79 -1.20
C PRO A 107 -2.36 -4.34 -1.33
N LEU A 108 -1.31 -3.96 -0.60
CA LEU A 108 -0.74 -2.61 -0.65
C LEU A 108 -0.20 -2.26 -2.03
N GLN A 109 0.49 -3.20 -2.67
CA GLN A 109 1.02 -3.02 -4.02
C GLN A 109 -0.09 -2.85 -5.06
N ARG A 110 -1.21 -3.59 -4.91
CA ARG A 110 -2.40 -3.45 -5.76
C ARG A 110 -3.07 -2.09 -5.56
N THR A 111 -3.36 -1.71 -4.31
CA THR A 111 -4.01 -0.43 -4.00
C THR A 111 -3.19 0.77 -4.48
N LEU A 112 -1.87 0.75 -4.32
CA LEU A 112 -0.99 1.81 -4.83
C LEU A 112 -1.00 1.88 -6.36
N SER A 113 -1.03 0.73 -7.04
CA SER A 113 -1.14 0.67 -8.50
C SER A 113 -2.48 1.18 -9.01
N ASP A 114 -3.57 0.95 -8.28
CA ASP A 114 -4.92 1.38 -8.66
C ASP A 114 -5.08 2.89 -8.46
N VAL A 115 -4.56 3.43 -7.35
CA VAL A 115 -4.54 4.87 -7.08
C VAL A 115 -3.69 5.64 -8.09
N ASP A 116 -2.48 5.13 -8.44
CA ASP A 116 -1.63 5.78 -9.44
C ASP A 116 -2.27 5.81 -10.84
N LYS A 117 -3.03 4.76 -11.20
CA LYS A 117 -3.81 4.72 -12.44
C LYS A 117 -4.92 5.76 -12.44
N GLU A 118 -5.74 5.81 -11.39
CA GLU A 118 -6.85 6.76 -11.30
C GLU A 118 -6.38 8.22 -11.31
N ILE A 119 -5.28 8.54 -10.62
CA ILE A 119 -4.71 9.90 -10.62
C ILE A 119 -4.21 10.28 -12.02
N LYS A 120 -3.51 9.38 -12.71
CA LYS A 120 -3.00 9.64 -14.07
C LYS A 120 -4.13 9.79 -15.08
N ASP A 121 -5.16 8.96 -14.99
CA ASP A 121 -6.32 9.03 -15.87
C ASP A 121 -7.14 10.31 -15.62
N ALA A 122 -7.31 10.72 -14.37
CA ALA A 122 -7.98 11.97 -14.01
C ALA A 122 -7.22 13.21 -14.54
N GLU A 123 -5.89 13.24 -14.37
CA GLU A 123 -5.04 14.32 -14.84
C GLU A 123 -5.04 14.42 -16.37
N ARG A 124 -4.99 13.27 -17.06
CA ARG A 124 -5.03 13.19 -18.51
C ARG A 124 -6.36 13.68 -19.06
N ARG A 125 -7.50 13.25 -18.48
CA ARG A 125 -8.83 13.75 -18.85
C ARG A 125 -8.95 15.25 -18.63
N ARG A 126 -8.35 15.80 -17.56
CA ARG A 126 -8.35 17.24 -17.28
C ARG A 126 -7.65 18.05 -18.38
N VAL A 127 -6.48 17.60 -18.83
CA VAL A 127 -5.69 18.29 -19.86
C VAL A 127 -6.34 18.17 -21.24
N GLU A 128 -6.83 16.99 -21.60
CA GLU A 128 -7.52 16.76 -22.88
C GLU A 128 -8.79 17.62 -22.99
N ASN A 129 -9.63 17.62 -21.95
CA ASN A 129 -10.87 18.41 -21.93
C ASN A 129 -10.62 19.91 -21.99
N GLY A 130 -9.60 20.43 -21.29
CA GLY A 130 -9.25 21.86 -21.31
C GLY A 130 -8.82 22.37 -22.69
N ALA A 131 -8.10 21.55 -23.46
CA ALA A 131 -7.68 21.89 -24.81
C ALA A 131 -8.86 21.86 -25.80
N THR A 132 -9.73 20.84 -25.71
CA THR A 132 -10.95 20.76 -26.55
C THR A 132 -11.87 21.95 -26.29
N LEU A 133 -11.91 22.42 -25.04
CA LEU A 133 -12.70 23.57 -24.59
C LEU A 133 -12.36 24.87 -25.31
N MET A 134 -11.05 25.19 -25.37
CA MET A 134 -10.59 26.41 -26.02
C MET A 134 -10.82 26.35 -27.53
N GLN A 135 -10.70 25.16 -28.11
CA GLN A 135 -10.94 24.92 -29.52
C GLN A 135 -12.42 25.05 -29.90
N ALA A 136 -13.33 24.54 -29.06
CA ALA A 136 -14.78 24.67 -29.25
C ALA A 136 -15.26 26.12 -29.09
N VAL A 137 -14.69 26.87 -28.15
CA VAL A 137 -15.00 28.31 -27.98
C VAL A 137 -14.52 29.12 -29.19
N ALA A 138 -13.33 28.83 -29.71
CA ALA A 138 -12.81 29.49 -30.92
C ALA A 138 -13.61 29.14 -32.20
N SER A 139 -14.15 27.92 -32.29
CA SER A 139 -14.97 27.49 -33.43
C SER A 139 -16.39 28.07 -33.41
N LEU A 140 -16.93 28.38 -32.23
CA LEU A 140 -18.24 29.04 -32.06
C LEU A 140 -18.22 30.48 -32.60
N ASP A 141 -17.15 31.23 -32.35
CA ASP A 141 -17.00 32.62 -32.84
C ASP A 141 -16.85 32.69 -34.38
N THR A 142 -16.26 31.66 -34.99
CA THR A 142 -16.12 31.55 -36.44
C THR A 142 -17.39 31.04 -37.13
N THR A 143 -18.12 30.11 -36.51
CA THR A 143 -19.42 29.61 -37.01
C THR A 143 -20.50 30.68 -36.96
N GLY A 144 -20.51 31.52 -35.92
CA GLY A 144 -21.44 32.65 -35.80
C GLY A 144 -21.33 33.66 -36.95
N ARG A 145 -20.11 33.87 -37.48
CA ARG A 145 -19.88 34.76 -38.64
C ARG A 145 -20.29 34.14 -39.97
N HIS A 146 -20.17 32.82 -40.14
CA HIS A 146 -20.59 32.13 -41.37
C HIS A 146 -22.12 32.03 -41.53
N LEU A 147 -22.86 31.99 -40.41
CA LEU A 147 -24.33 31.94 -40.38
C LEU A 147 -25.00 33.19 -40.96
N GLN A 148 -24.39 34.37 -40.84
CA GLN A 148 -24.96 35.63 -41.36
C GLN A 148 -25.22 35.58 -42.88
N THR A 149 -24.42 34.82 -43.64
CA THR A 149 -24.50 34.77 -45.11
C THR A 149 -25.55 33.75 -45.62
N GLU A 150 -25.76 32.65 -44.89
CA GLU A 150 -26.78 31.62 -45.19
C GLU A 150 -28.21 31.99 -44.73
N THR A 151 -28.34 33.06 -43.94
CA THR A 151 -29.59 33.46 -43.27
C THR A 151 -30.75 33.77 -44.24
N ARG A 152 -30.48 34.32 -45.44
CA ARG A 152 -31.56 34.70 -46.38
C ARG A 152 -32.34 33.50 -46.97
N ARG A 153 -31.70 32.36 -47.21
CA ARG A 153 -32.38 31.14 -47.71
C ARG A 153 -33.14 30.42 -46.59
N LEU A 154 -32.61 30.49 -45.37
CA LEU A 154 -33.23 29.90 -44.19
C LEU A 154 -34.51 30.66 -43.78
N VAL A 155 -34.53 31.98 -43.92
CA VAL A 155 -35.70 32.84 -43.61
C VAL A 155 -36.97 32.43 -44.36
N ASP A 156 -36.88 32.08 -45.65
CA ASP A 156 -38.06 31.65 -46.43
C ASP A 156 -38.55 30.25 -46.04
N ALA A 157 -37.65 29.34 -45.66
CA ALA A 157 -38.00 28.02 -45.13
C ALA A 157 -38.67 28.12 -43.74
N LEU A 158 -38.24 29.09 -42.92
CA LEU A 158 -38.77 29.37 -41.58
C LEU A 158 -40.11 30.13 -41.60
N LYS A 159 -40.73 30.40 -42.75
CA LYS A 159 -42.11 30.94 -42.78
C LYS A 159 -43.17 29.86 -42.49
N ARG A 160 -42.84 28.57 -42.62
CA ARG A 160 -43.77 27.45 -42.38
C ARG A 160 -43.70 26.97 -40.91
N PRO A 161 -44.81 26.92 -40.15
CA PRO A 161 -44.83 26.51 -38.74
C PRO A 161 -44.14 25.16 -38.45
N GLY A 162 -44.42 24.12 -39.25
CA GLY A 162 -43.84 22.79 -39.05
C GLY A 162 -42.36 22.67 -39.45
N VAL A 163 -41.81 23.61 -40.22
CA VAL A 163 -40.37 23.67 -40.54
C VAL A 163 -39.62 24.42 -39.44
N ARG A 164 -40.24 25.48 -38.90
CA ARG A 164 -39.73 26.23 -37.74
C ARG A 164 -39.50 25.36 -36.51
N GLY A 165 -40.50 24.56 -36.12
CA GLY A 165 -40.40 23.69 -34.94
C GLY A 165 -39.22 22.71 -35.05
N ARG A 166 -39.15 21.96 -36.16
CA ARG A 166 -38.06 21.01 -36.44
C ARG A 166 -36.68 21.69 -36.52
N TRP A 167 -36.63 22.92 -37.05
CA TRP A 167 -35.37 23.66 -37.08
C TRP A 167 -34.92 24.07 -35.67
N GLY A 168 -35.86 24.50 -34.80
CA GLY A 168 -35.58 24.78 -33.39
C GLY A 168 -35.07 23.54 -32.64
N GLU A 169 -35.71 22.38 -32.85
CA GLU A 169 -35.28 21.09 -32.27
C GLU A 169 -33.90 20.69 -32.76
N LEU A 170 -33.63 20.75 -34.07
CA LEU A 170 -32.31 20.44 -34.64
C LEU A 170 -31.22 21.37 -34.11
N GLN A 171 -31.52 22.66 -33.99
CA GLN A 171 -30.59 23.64 -33.45
C GLN A 171 -30.34 23.38 -31.96
N LEU A 172 -31.37 23.02 -31.19
CA LEU A 172 -31.24 22.66 -29.78
C LEU A 172 -30.31 21.44 -29.61
N LYS A 173 -30.57 20.36 -30.36
CA LYS A 173 -29.70 19.17 -30.38
C LYS A 173 -28.24 19.56 -30.64
N ARG A 174 -28.01 20.37 -31.68
CA ARG A 174 -26.66 20.78 -32.06
C ARG A 174 -25.97 21.60 -30.97
N VAL A 175 -26.70 22.47 -30.28
CA VAL A 175 -26.17 23.29 -29.18
C VAL A 175 -25.82 22.42 -27.96
N VAL A 176 -26.65 21.42 -27.66
CA VAL A 176 -26.39 20.45 -26.58
C VAL A 176 -25.15 19.60 -26.90
N GLU A 177 -25.01 19.11 -28.14
CA GLU A 177 -23.79 18.43 -28.61
C GLU A 177 -22.53 19.32 -28.47
N LEU A 178 -22.64 20.59 -28.85
CA LEU A 178 -21.55 21.57 -28.74
C LEU A 178 -21.17 21.89 -27.29
N ALA A 179 -22.09 21.69 -26.35
CA ALA A 179 -21.80 21.79 -24.91
C ALA A 179 -21.01 20.57 -24.39
N GLY A 180 -20.74 19.57 -25.24
CA GLY A 180 -19.98 18.36 -24.92
C GLY A 180 -20.85 17.18 -24.49
N MET A 181 -22.18 17.28 -24.66
CA MET A 181 -23.12 16.23 -24.26
C MET A 181 -23.30 15.20 -25.39
N ILE A 182 -23.31 13.92 -25.03
CA ILE A 182 -23.49 12.80 -25.96
C ILE A 182 -24.96 12.34 -25.95
N GLU A 183 -25.56 12.20 -27.13
CA GLU A 183 -26.93 11.69 -27.27
C GLU A 183 -27.07 10.28 -26.68
N HIS A 184 -28.20 10.02 -26.00
CA HIS A 184 -28.53 8.79 -25.28
C HIS A 184 -27.67 8.47 -24.05
N CYS A 185 -26.57 9.19 -23.82
CA CYS A 185 -25.77 9.11 -22.60
C CYS A 185 -26.10 10.29 -21.67
N ASP A 186 -25.91 11.50 -22.19
CA ASP A 186 -26.02 12.75 -21.45
C ASP A 186 -27.30 13.50 -21.78
N PHE A 187 -28.02 13.17 -22.85
CA PHE A 187 -29.35 13.74 -23.10
C PHE A 187 -30.27 12.82 -23.90
N GLU A 188 -31.57 12.98 -23.70
CA GLU A 188 -32.62 12.30 -24.46
C GLU A 188 -33.56 13.31 -25.12
N GLU A 189 -33.86 13.09 -26.39
CA GLU A 189 -34.82 13.88 -27.15
C GLU A 189 -36.24 13.32 -26.97
N GLN A 190 -37.20 14.23 -26.75
CA GLN A 190 -38.63 13.97 -26.81
C GLN A 190 -39.14 12.78 -25.98
N GLN A 191 -38.46 12.48 -24.87
CA GLN A 191 -38.86 11.43 -23.94
C GLN A 191 -40.23 11.75 -23.35
N THR A 192 -41.14 10.78 -23.37
CA THR A 192 -42.43 10.91 -22.69
C THR A 192 -42.26 10.39 -21.28
N LEU A 193 -42.40 11.27 -20.29
CA LEU A 193 -42.41 10.89 -18.89
C LEU A 193 -43.85 10.94 -18.37
N ASP A 194 -44.19 9.95 -17.54
CA ASP A 194 -45.41 9.97 -16.74
C ASP A 194 -45.08 10.75 -15.46
N GLY A 195 -45.71 11.92 -15.31
CA GLY A 195 -45.54 12.83 -14.18
C GLY A 195 -46.83 12.96 -13.35
N THR A 196 -46.73 13.60 -12.19
CA THR A 196 -47.87 13.86 -11.30
C THR A 196 -47.83 15.31 -10.82
N LEU A 197 -48.76 16.12 -11.31
CA LEU A 197 -48.87 17.53 -10.93
C LEU A 197 -50.20 17.76 -10.22
N ASN A 198 -50.15 18.26 -8.98
CA ASN A 198 -51.32 18.45 -8.13
C ASN A 198 -52.17 17.18 -7.92
N GLY A 199 -51.55 16.00 -7.90
CA GLY A 199 -52.23 14.71 -7.66
C GLY A 199 -52.91 14.08 -8.87
N ASN A 200 -52.75 14.64 -10.07
CA ASN A 200 -53.24 14.04 -11.32
C ASN A 200 -52.06 13.52 -12.16
N ASP A 201 -52.21 12.28 -12.65
CA ASP A 201 -51.29 11.69 -13.63
C ASP A 201 -51.35 12.49 -14.94
N ARG A 202 -50.17 12.91 -15.42
CA ARG A 202 -50.02 13.66 -16.66
C ARG A 202 -48.81 13.16 -17.43
N ARG A 203 -48.98 12.98 -18.74
CA ARG A 203 -47.84 12.82 -19.65
C ARG A 203 -47.21 14.16 -19.97
N ILE A 204 -45.91 14.24 -19.76
CA ILE A 204 -45.06 15.36 -20.14
C ILE A 204 -44.07 14.90 -21.20
N ARG A 205 -43.81 15.76 -22.18
CA ARG A 205 -42.88 15.51 -23.28
C ARG A 205 -42.10 16.78 -23.56
N PRO A 206 -41.03 17.05 -22.79
CA PRO A 206 -40.10 18.13 -23.13
C PRO A 206 -39.32 17.78 -24.40
N ASP A 207 -38.72 18.80 -25.03
CA ASP A 207 -37.96 18.58 -26.26
C ASP A 207 -36.64 17.86 -25.99
N VAL A 208 -35.93 18.25 -24.93
CA VAL A 208 -34.69 17.60 -24.48
C VAL A 208 -34.64 17.52 -22.96
N ILE A 209 -34.17 16.38 -22.44
CA ILE A 209 -33.77 16.21 -21.03
C ILE A 209 -32.27 15.93 -21.01
N VAL A 210 -31.49 16.82 -20.41
CA VAL A 210 -30.05 16.65 -20.22
C VAL A 210 -29.80 16.04 -18.85
N ARG A 211 -29.13 14.89 -18.83
CA ARG A 211 -28.61 14.21 -17.65
C ARG A 211 -27.25 14.82 -17.30
N LEU A 212 -27.07 15.14 -16.04
CA LEU A 212 -25.89 15.82 -15.52
C LEU A 212 -25.24 14.98 -14.42
N PRO A 213 -23.95 15.22 -14.12
CA PRO A 213 -23.26 14.57 -13.01
C PRO A 213 -24.04 14.68 -11.69
N GLY A 214 -23.92 13.66 -10.83
CA GLY A 214 -24.66 13.60 -9.56
C GLY A 214 -26.14 13.20 -9.72
N GLY A 215 -26.52 12.60 -10.85
CA GLY A 215 -27.88 12.11 -11.10
C GLY A 215 -28.92 13.22 -11.31
N LYS A 216 -28.46 14.43 -11.65
CA LYS A 216 -29.31 15.60 -11.86
C LYS A 216 -29.81 15.67 -13.30
N HIS A 217 -30.93 16.36 -13.50
CA HIS A 217 -31.55 16.49 -14.82
C HIS A 217 -31.92 17.95 -15.10
N VAL A 218 -31.64 18.45 -16.30
CA VAL A 218 -32.10 19.77 -16.77
C VAL A 218 -33.04 19.57 -17.94
N VAL A 219 -34.23 20.15 -17.83
CA VAL A 219 -35.25 20.11 -18.89
C VAL A 219 -35.10 21.33 -19.79
N VAL A 220 -35.06 21.09 -21.11
CA VAL A 220 -34.95 22.15 -22.12
C VAL A 220 -36.10 22.02 -23.12
N ASP A 221 -36.78 23.13 -23.40
CA ASP A 221 -37.89 23.22 -24.36
C ASP A 221 -37.57 24.30 -25.40
N ALA A 222 -37.57 23.94 -26.69
CA ALA A 222 -37.31 24.85 -27.79
C ALA A 222 -38.57 25.65 -28.15
N LYS A 223 -38.43 26.97 -28.25
CA LYS A 223 -39.50 27.88 -28.65
C LYS A 223 -39.03 28.79 -29.78
N VAL A 224 -39.80 28.78 -30.86
CA VAL A 224 -39.45 29.42 -32.13
C VAL A 224 -40.48 30.50 -32.51
N PRO A 225 -40.71 31.55 -31.69
CA PRO A 225 -41.69 32.62 -32.00
C PRO A 225 -41.12 33.59 -33.04
N LEU A 226 -40.90 33.13 -34.27
CA LEU A 226 -40.20 33.92 -35.29
C LEU A 226 -41.11 34.76 -36.19
N ASP A 227 -42.43 34.56 -36.14
CA ASP A 227 -43.34 35.13 -37.13
C ASP A 227 -43.35 36.66 -37.13
N ALA A 228 -43.48 37.28 -35.96
CA ALA A 228 -43.48 38.73 -35.82
C ALA A 228 -42.11 39.33 -36.13
N TYR A 229 -41.03 38.67 -35.70
CA TYR A 229 -39.66 39.09 -36.00
C TYR A 229 -39.34 39.06 -37.50
N LEU A 230 -39.71 37.99 -38.20
CA LEU A 230 -39.48 37.87 -39.65
C LEU A 230 -40.27 38.93 -40.43
N LYS A 231 -41.51 39.22 -40.02
CA LYS A 231 -42.30 40.32 -40.59
C LYS A 231 -41.68 41.68 -40.31
N ALA A 232 -41.06 41.88 -39.14
CA ALA A 232 -40.38 43.13 -38.80
C ALA A 232 -39.18 43.41 -39.71
N ILE A 233 -38.42 42.38 -40.08
CA ILE A 233 -37.29 42.50 -41.02
C ILE A 233 -37.76 42.94 -42.41
N GLU A 234 -38.95 42.49 -42.82
CA GLU A 234 -39.55 42.81 -44.12
C GLU A 234 -40.42 44.08 -44.09
N ALA A 235 -40.52 44.76 -42.93
CA ALA A 235 -41.39 45.91 -42.77
C ALA A 235 -40.93 47.10 -43.63
N PRO A 236 -41.86 47.80 -44.31
CA PRO A 236 -41.53 48.88 -45.23
C PRO A 236 -41.17 50.20 -44.52
N ASP A 237 -41.54 50.34 -43.25
CA ASP A 237 -41.34 51.54 -42.44
C ASP A 237 -41.00 51.20 -40.97
N GLU A 238 -40.37 52.17 -40.30
CA GLU A 238 -39.85 52.00 -38.94
C GLU A 238 -40.96 51.83 -37.89
N ALA A 239 -42.12 52.47 -38.07
CA ALA A 239 -43.22 52.35 -37.11
C ALA A 239 -43.81 50.94 -37.13
N THR A 240 -44.02 50.37 -38.32
CA THR A 240 -44.45 48.98 -38.49
C THR A 240 -43.40 48.01 -37.96
N ARG A 241 -42.11 48.27 -38.21
CA ARG A 241 -41.00 47.46 -37.67
C ARG A 241 -41.04 47.38 -36.14
N LEU A 242 -41.13 48.53 -35.46
CA LEU A 242 -41.17 48.58 -33.99
C LEU A 242 -42.41 47.90 -33.42
N ALA A 243 -43.59 48.08 -34.04
CA ALA A 243 -44.81 47.41 -33.61
C ALA A 243 -44.70 45.88 -33.67
N LEU A 244 -44.08 45.35 -34.74
CA LEU A 244 -43.85 43.91 -34.92
C LEU A 244 -42.79 43.36 -33.98
N LEU A 245 -41.74 44.12 -33.67
CA LEU A 245 -40.76 43.73 -32.64
C LEU A 245 -41.39 43.72 -31.23
N GLY A 246 -42.25 44.67 -30.91
CA GLY A 246 -43.01 44.65 -29.65
C GLY A 246 -43.97 43.45 -29.55
N GLU A 247 -44.50 42.98 -30.67
CA GLU A 247 -45.27 41.74 -30.74
C GLU A 247 -44.38 40.49 -30.55
N HIS A 248 -43.18 40.46 -31.14
CA HIS A 248 -42.20 39.40 -30.91
C HIS A 248 -41.87 39.22 -29.43
N ALA A 249 -41.59 40.32 -28.71
CA ALA A 249 -41.33 40.27 -27.27
C ALA A 249 -42.54 39.75 -26.47
N ARG A 250 -43.77 40.15 -26.84
CA ARG A 250 -45.01 39.61 -26.23
C ARG A 250 -45.16 38.11 -26.46
N GLN A 251 -44.80 37.59 -27.64
CA GLN A 251 -44.83 36.16 -27.92
C GLN A 251 -43.82 35.38 -27.06
N VAL A 252 -42.61 35.90 -26.89
CA VAL A 252 -41.60 35.33 -25.98
C VAL A 252 -42.12 35.29 -24.55
N ARG A 253 -42.68 36.40 -24.04
CA ARG A 253 -43.30 36.47 -22.70
C ARG A 253 -44.43 35.46 -22.50
N THR A 254 -45.25 35.28 -23.53
CA THR A 254 -46.35 34.30 -23.53
C THR A 254 -45.80 32.89 -23.41
N HIS A 255 -44.73 32.55 -24.13
CA HIS A 255 -44.09 31.25 -24.01
C HIS A 255 -43.44 31.01 -22.64
N LEU A 256 -42.79 32.02 -22.03
CA LEU A 256 -42.30 31.93 -20.65
C LEU A 256 -43.43 31.57 -19.68
N THR A 257 -44.57 32.25 -19.81
CA THR A 257 -45.75 32.01 -18.97
C THR A 257 -46.31 30.60 -19.17
N GLN A 258 -46.45 30.17 -20.43
CA GLN A 258 -46.95 28.83 -20.77
C GLN A 258 -46.03 27.73 -20.27
N LEU A 259 -44.71 27.90 -20.41
CA LEU A 259 -43.73 26.90 -20.01
C LEU A 259 -43.64 26.78 -18.49
N GLY A 260 -43.64 27.91 -17.77
CA GLY A 260 -43.64 27.92 -16.30
C GLY A 260 -44.86 27.21 -15.73
N ALA A 261 -46.03 27.36 -16.37
CA ALA A 261 -47.26 26.66 -15.99
C ALA A 261 -47.21 25.14 -16.24
N LYS A 262 -46.31 24.62 -17.08
CA LYS A 262 -46.17 23.18 -17.30
C LYS A 262 -45.46 22.46 -16.15
N GLY A 263 -44.60 23.17 -15.41
CA GLY A 263 -44.01 22.67 -14.16
C GLY A 263 -43.09 21.46 -14.30
N TYR A 264 -42.44 21.22 -15.44
CA TYR A 264 -41.67 19.99 -15.70
C TYR A 264 -40.66 19.60 -14.60
N TYR A 265 -40.12 20.58 -13.86
CA TYR A 265 -39.17 20.35 -12.77
C TYR A 265 -39.75 19.55 -11.58
N SER A 266 -41.07 19.46 -11.42
CA SER A 266 -41.67 18.65 -10.33
C SER A 266 -41.78 17.16 -10.70
N ASP A 267 -41.77 16.86 -11.99
CA ASP A 267 -41.99 15.51 -12.52
C ASP A 267 -40.67 14.78 -12.82
N VAL A 268 -39.55 15.50 -12.85
CA VAL A 268 -38.23 14.93 -13.15
C VAL A 268 -37.44 14.73 -11.85
N PRO A 269 -37.00 13.49 -11.54
CA PRO A 269 -36.22 13.22 -10.34
C PRO A 269 -34.92 14.04 -10.31
N ALA A 270 -34.68 14.70 -9.19
CA ALA A 270 -33.45 15.46 -8.93
C ALA A 270 -33.13 16.55 -9.99
N SER A 271 -34.14 17.19 -10.60
CA SER A 271 -33.94 18.37 -11.43
C SER A 271 -33.88 19.68 -10.60
N PRO A 272 -33.15 20.71 -11.06
CA PRO A 272 -33.29 22.06 -10.52
C PRO A 272 -34.73 22.56 -10.62
N GLU A 273 -35.13 23.49 -9.74
CA GLU A 273 -36.47 24.09 -9.77
C GLU A 273 -36.66 25.11 -10.92
N PHE A 274 -36.16 24.82 -12.11
CA PHE A 274 -36.38 25.63 -13.30
C PHE A 274 -36.36 24.79 -14.58
N VAL A 275 -36.94 25.35 -15.65
CA VAL A 275 -36.86 24.82 -17.01
C VAL A 275 -36.11 25.82 -17.89
N VAL A 276 -35.32 25.34 -18.85
CA VAL A 276 -34.67 26.22 -19.82
C VAL A 276 -35.55 26.38 -21.06
N MET A 277 -35.89 27.63 -21.41
CA MET A 277 -36.56 27.95 -22.67
C MET A 277 -35.52 28.32 -23.72
N PHE A 278 -35.32 27.45 -24.71
CA PHE A 278 -34.34 27.67 -25.75
C PHE A 278 -34.92 28.51 -26.90
N LEU A 279 -34.30 29.64 -27.20
CA LEU A 279 -34.53 30.43 -28.41
C LEU A 279 -33.41 30.14 -29.43
N PRO A 280 -33.72 29.67 -30.65
CA PRO A 280 -32.72 29.17 -31.60
C PRO A 280 -31.96 30.29 -32.35
N GLY A 281 -31.47 31.30 -31.64
CA GLY A 281 -30.61 32.34 -32.23
C GLY A 281 -30.47 33.56 -31.34
N GLU A 282 -29.24 34.07 -31.25
CA GLU A 282 -28.90 35.26 -30.45
C GLU A 282 -29.74 36.48 -30.87
N MET A 283 -29.89 36.71 -32.19
CA MET A 283 -30.60 37.86 -32.73
C MET A 283 -32.08 37.90 -32.31
N PHE A 284 -32.72 36.74 -32.18
CA PHE A 284 -34.12 36.67 -31.76
C PHE A 284 -34.29 36.98 -30.28
N PHE A 285 -33.33 36.54 -29.47
CA PHE A 285 -33.33 36.82 -28.05
C PHE A 285 -33.03 38.31 -27.77
N SER A 286 -31.97 38.85 -28.39
CA SER A 286 -31.63 40.26 -28.26
C SER A 286 -32.74 41.20 -28.73
N ALA A 287 -33.37 40.91 -29.88
CA ALA A 287 -34.48 41.72 -30.39
C ALA A 287 -35.72 41.71 -29.48
N ALA A 288 -35.95 40.62 -28.73
CA ALA A 288 -37.02 40.59 -27.74
C ALA A 288 -36.66 41.43 -26.51
N LEU A 289 -35.42 41.34 -26.03
CA LEU A 289 -34.92 42.10 -24.87
C LEU A 289 -34.85 43.61 -25.13
N GLU A 290 -34.54 44.03 -26.35
CA GLU A 290 -34.56 45.44 -26.73
C GLU A 290 -35.95 46.07 -26.56
N GLN A 291 -37.01 45.29 -26.76
CA GLN A 291 -38.40 45.75 -26.64
C GLN A 291 -38.96 45.55 -25.23
N ASP A 292 -38.52 44.50 -24.54
CA ASP A 292 -38.92 44.17 -23.18
C ASP A 292 -37.69 43.68 -22.38
N PRO A 293 -36.94 44.60 -21.75
CA PRO A 293 -35.75 44.24 -20.98
C PRO A 293 -36.05 43.34 -19.78
N SER A 294 -37.30 43.34 -19.29
CA SER A 294 -37.72 42.61 -18.10
C SER A 294 -38.01 41.12 -18.32
N LEU A 295 -37.80 40.61 -19.54
CA LEU A 295 -38.09 39.22 -19.89
C LEU A 295 -37.23 38.22 -19.10
N ILE A 296 -36.01 38.60 -18.73
CA ILE A 296 -35.10 37.73 -17.98
C ILE A 296 -35.64 37.55 -16.56
N GLU A 297 -35.90 38.65 -15.85
CA GLU A 297 -36.44 38.64 -14.49
C GLU A 297 -37.81 37.96 -14.45
N PHE A 298 -38.68 38.29 -15.41
CA PHE A 298 -39.99 37.64 -15.53
C PHE A 298 -39.88 36.14 -15.76
N GLY A 299 -38.91 35.68 -16.54
CA GLY A 299 -38.64 34.26 -16.74
C GLY A 299 -38.24 33.59 -15.43
N VAL A 300 -37.28 34.17 -14.71
CA VAL A 300 -36.78 33.65 -13.43
C VAL A 300 -37.91 33.53 -12.40
N ASP A 301 -38.77 34.54 -12.28
CA ASP A 301 -39.95 34.52 -11.40
C ASP A 301 -40.94 33.39 -11.75
N ARG A 302 -40.97 32.99 -13.01
CA ARG A 302 -41.78 31.87 -13.53
C ARG A 302 -41.05 30.52 -13.50
N LYS A 303 -39.85 30.46 -12.92
CA LYS A 303 -38.98 29.28 -12.92
C LYS A 303 -38.62 28.83 -14.34
N VAL A 304 -38.46 29.78 -15.26
CA VAL A 304 -38.06 29.54 -16.65
C VAL A 304 -36.86 30.42 -17.01
N ILE A 305 -35.73 29.80 -17.34
CA ILE A 305 -34.54 30.52 -17.76
C ILE A 305 -34.54 30.62 -19.29
N PRO A 306 -34.72 31.81 -19.89
CA PRO A 306 -34.56 31.97 -21.33
C PRO A 306 -33.07 31.82 -21.69
N ALA A 307 -32.79 31.02 -22.71
CA ALA A 307 -31.43 30.77 -23.19
C ALA A 307 -31.36 30.80 -24.73
N SER A 308 -30.42 31.58 -25.23
CA SER A 308 -29.88 31.52 -26.59
C SER A 308 -28.84 30.39 -26.73
N PRO A 309 -28.34 30.07 -27.95
CA PRO A 309 -27.29 29.06 -28.13
C PRO A 309 -26.06 29.24 -27.23
N THR A 310 -25.52 30.46 -27.15
CA THR A 310 -24.31 30.71 -26.35
C THR A 310 -24.60 30.58 -24.86
N THR A 311 -25.74 31.08 -24.40
CA THR A 311 -26.11 31.01 -22.97
C THR A 311 -26.49 29.59 -22.56
N LEU A 312 -27.10 28.78 -23.43
CA LEU A 312 -27.36 27.37 -23.16
C LEU A 312 -26.05 26.57 -23.05
N ILE A 313 -25.08 26.78 -23.95
CA ILE A 313 -23.75 26.15 -23.85
C ILE A 313 -23.08 26.54 -22.53
N ALA A 314 -23.08 27.83 -22.20
CA ALA A 314 -22.48 28.32 -20.97
C ALA A 314 -23.17 27.72 -19.73
N LEU A 315 -24.51 27.67 -19.72
CA LEU A 315 -25.30 27.10 -18.64
C LEU A 315 -25.02 25.61 -18.47
N LEU A 316 -25.13 24.81 -19.54
CA LEU A 316 -24.89 23.37 -19.47
C LEU A 316 -23.46 23.05 -19.05
N ARG A 317 -22.48 23.83 -19.51
CA ARG A 317 -21.08 23.65 -19.09
C ARG A 317 -20.85 24.11 -17.65
N ALA A 318 -21.36 25.27 -17.25
CA ALA A 318 -21.27 25.72 -15.86
C ALA A 318 -21.95 24.72 -14.90
N VAL A 319 -23.04 24.11 -15.35
CA VAL A 319 -23.74 23.06 -14.61
C VAL A 319 -22.93 21.76 -14.58
N ALA A 320 -22.33 21.34 -15.69
CA ALA A 320 -21.43 20.20 -15.69
C ALA A 320 -20.20 20.42 -14.78
N TYR A 321 -19.63 21.63 -14.77
CA TYR A 321 -18.48 22.00 -13.93
C TYR A 321 -18.83 22.15 -12.44
N GLY A 322 -19.90 22.88 -12.12
CA GLY A 322 -20.29 23.16 -10.73
C GLY A 322 -20.68 21.90 -9.96
N TRP A 323 -21.31 20.94 -10.63
CA TRP A 323 -21.74 19.70 -10.00
C TRP A 323 -20.69 18.57 -10.04
N GLN A 324 -19.59 18.75 -10.78
CA GLN A 324 -18.39 17.92 -10.62
C GLN A 324 -17.76 18.12 -9.24
N GLN A 325 -18.02 19.27 -8.59
CA GLN A 325 -17.53 19.60 -7.25
C GLN A 325 -18.25 18.79 -6.15
N ASP A 326 -19.54 18.48 -6.31
CA ASP A 326 -20.30 17.59 -5.41
C ASP A 326 -19.83 16.12 -5.53
N ALA A 327 -19.54 15.66 -6.75
CA ALA A 327 -18.95 14.32 -6.97
C ALA A 327 -17.53 14.22 -6.35
N MET A 328 -16.83 15.35 -6.23
CA MET A 328 -15.54 15.45 -5.55
C MET A 328 -15.67 15.20 -4.03
N GLU A 329 -16.80 15.53 -3.40
CA GLU A 329 -17.04 15.22 -1.98
C GLU A 329 -17.23 13.72 -1.74
N GLU A 330 -17.93 13.02 -2.65
CA GLU A 330 -18.13 11.56 -2.55
C GLU A 330 -16.83 10.80 -2.81
N ASN A 331 -16.02 11.29 -3.75
CA ASN A 331 -14.65 10.82 -3.95
C ASN A 331 -13.76 11.12 -2.74
N ALA A 332 -13.91 12.28 -2.10
CA ALA A 332 -13.15 12.62 -0.88
C ALA A 332 -13.49 11.68 0.28
N ARG A 333 -14.77 11.26 0.43
CA ARG A 333 -15.17 10.23 1.41
C ARG A 333 -14.51 8.88 1.11
N THR A 334 -14.53 8.47 -0.16
CA THR A 334 -13.90 7.23 -0.59
C THR A 334 -12.38 7.25 -0.32
N ILE A 335 -11.71 8.36 -0.65
CA ILE A 335 -10.28 8.58 -0.36
C ILE A 335 -10.01 8.56 1.15
N SER A 336 -10.89 9.15 1.96
CA SER A 336 -10.77 9.13 3.43
C SER A 336 -10.87 7.71 4.00
N GLU A 337 -11.80 6.89 3.50
CA GLU A 337 -11.93 5.49 3.89
C GLU A 337 -10.70 4.66 3.48
N LEU A 338 -10.20 4.85 2.26
CA LEU A 338 -8.95 4.25 1.79
C LEU A 338 -7.75 4.68 2.65
N GLY A 339 -7.65 5.96 3.01
CA GLY A 339 -6.62 6.50 3.89
C GLY A 339 -6.68 5.87 5.29
N ARG A 340 -7.88 5.68 5.85
CA ARG A 340 -8.09 5.02 7.14
C ARG A 340 -7.65 3.56 7.11
N ASN A 341 -7.98 2.84 6.03
CA ASN A 341 -7.54 1.45 5.86
C ASN A 341 -6.01 1.33 5.72
N LEU A 342 -5.37 2.28 5.03
CA LEU A 342 -3.92 2.34 4.89
C LEU A 342 -3.25 2.61 6.25
N TYR A 343 -3.80 3.53 7.05
CA TYR A 343 -3.30 3.83 8.39
C TYR A 343 -3.34 2.59 9.30
N GLU A 344 -4.48 1.89 9.36
CA GLU A 344 -4.59 0.66 10.16
C GLU A 344 -3.60 -0.42 9.69
N SER A 345 -3.40 -0.54 8.37
CA SER A 345 -2.41 -1.47 7.81
C SER A 345 -0.98 -1.11 8.20
N LEU A 346 -0.60 0.17 8.15
CA LEU A 346 0.73 0.64 8.59
C LEU A 346 0.93 0.44 10.09
N ARG A 347 -0.11 0.66 10.90
CA ARG A 347 -0.09 0.42 12.34
C ARG A 347 0.12 -1.07 12.65
N ALA A 348 -0.59 -1.96 11.97
CA ALA A 348 -0.43 -3.41 12.12
C ALA A 348 0.99 -3.85 11.72
N LEU A 349 1.50 -3.34 10.60
CA LEU A 349 2.85 -3.60 10.13
C LEU A 349 3.91 -3.13 11.16
N GLY A 350 3.72 -1.93 11.74
CA GLY A 350 4.59 -1.41 12.80
C GLY A 350 4.69 -2.33 14.02
N GLY A 351 3.55 -2.88 14.48
CA GLY A 351 3.52 -3.86 15.58
C GLY A 351 4.30 -5.14 15.24
N HIS A 352 4.17 -5.65 14.02
CA HIS A 352 4.94 -6.83 13.59
C HIS A 352 6.45 -6.56 13.51
N PHE A 353 6.88 -5.35 13.13
CA PHE A 353 8.29 -4.97 13.12
C PHE A 353 8.86 -4.84 14.55
N ASP A 354 8.07 -4.35 15.50
CA ASP A 354 8.47 -4.29 16.91
C ASP A 354 8.65 -5.71 17.50
N ASP A 355 7.69 -6.59 17.28
CA ASP A 355 7.76 -8.00 17.67
C ASP A 355 8.99 -8.71 17.06
N LEU A 356 9.27 -8.45 15.79
CA LEU A 356 10.44 -8.99 15.09
C LEU A 356 11.73 -8.46 15.71
N GLY A 357 11.79 -7.16 16.02
CA GLY A 357 12.92 -6.53 16.71
C GLY A 357 13.19 -7.17 18.08
N ALA A 358 12.13 -7.39 18.87
CA ALA A 358 12.23 -8.04 20.18
C ALA A 358 12.76 -9.49 20.08
N ARG A 359 12.26 -10.27 19.12
CA ARG A 359 12.74 -11.64 18.88
C ARG A 359 14.19 -11.68 18.44
N LEU A 360 14.61 -10.78 17.54
CA LEU A 360 16.01 -10.66 17.10
C LEU A 360 16.93 -10.30 18.27
N LYS A 361 16.50 -9.37 19.12
CA LYS A 361 17.23 -9.00 20.34
C LYS A 361 17.42 -10.21 21.27
N SER A 362 16.35 -10.96 21.55
CA SER A 362 16.41 -12.17 22.38
C SER A 362 17.35 -13.23 21.80
N SER A 363 17.31 -13.45 20.49
CA SER A 363 18.22 -14.38 19.80
C SER A 363 19.68 -13.95 19.91
N LEU A 364 19.97 -12.65 19.77
CA LEU A 364 21.31 -12.11 19.93
C LEU A 364 21.82 -12.26 21.37
N GLU A 365 20.96 -12.01 22.37
CA GLU A 365 21.32 -12.23 23.78
C GLU A 365 21.62 -13.71 24.07
N ALA A 366 20.85 -14.64 23.51
CA ALA A 366 21.12 -16.06 23.64
C ALA A 366 22.45 -16.49 22.99
N TYR A 367 22.75 -15.95 21.81
CA TYR A 367 24.03 -16.14 21.14
C TYR A 367 25.20 -15.61 21.99
N ASN A 368 25.10 -14.38 22.51
CA ASN A 368 26.14 -13.78 23.36
C ASN A 368 26.41 -14.61 24.61
N ARG A 369 25.36 -15.16 25.26
CA ARG A 369 25.52 -16.08 26.40
C ARG A 369 26.24 -17.38 26.01
N ALA A 370 25.91 -17.94 24.85
CA ALA A 370 26.54 -19.17 24.37
C ALA A 370 28.04 -18.96 24.05
N VAL A 371 28.39 -17.86 23.40
CA VAL A 371 29.79 -17.46 23.14
C VAL A 371 30.53 -17.25 24.45
N GLY A 372 29.97 -16.50 25.40
CA GLY A 372 30.58 -16.30 26.71
C GLY A 372 30.84 -17.60 27.48
N SER A 373 29.93 -18.59 27.38
CA SER A 373 30.12 -19.91 27.98
C SER A 373 31.21 -20.73 27.26
N LEU A 374 31.28 -20.65 25.92
CA LEU A 374 32.32 -21.30 25.12
C LEU A 374 33.71 -20.75 25.50
N GLU A 375 33.86 -19.43 25.58
CA GLU A 375 35.12 -18.77 25.93
C GLU A 375 35.53 -19.01 27.39
N GLY A 376 34.60 -18.78 28.33
CA GLY A 376 34.91 -18.81 29.76
C GLY A 376 35.10 -20.21 30.33
N ASN A 377 34.31 -21.19 29.87
CA ASN A 377 34.31 -22.53 30.46
C ASN A 377 35.00 -23.57 29.58
N VAL A 378 34.70 -23.59 28.28
CA VAL A 378 35.15 -24.68 27.40
C VAL A 378 36.58 -24.45 26.92
N LEU A 379 36.87 -23.27 26.35
CA LEU A 379 38.21 -22.94 25.86
C LEU A 379 39.25 -22.80 26.98
N LEU A 380 38.84 -22.38 28.18
CA LEU A 380 39.71 -22.35 29.35
C LEU A 380 40.08 -23.78 29.83
N LYS A 381 39.10 -24.70 29.87
CA LYS A 381 39.35 -26.10 30.20
C LYS A 381 40.21 -26.78 29.13
N ALA A 382 39.98 -26.49 27.85
CA ALA A 382 40.80 -26.97 26.75
C ALA A 382 42.26 -26.49 26.86
N ARG A 383 42.49 -25.22 27.23
CA ARG A 383 43.85 -24.68 27.51
C ARG A 383 44.53 -25.40 28.66
N ARG A 384 43.86 -25.57 29.81
CA ARG A 384 44.40 -26.32 30.97
C ARG A 384 44.74 -27.77 30.62
N LEU A 385 43.94 -28.41 29.76
CA LEU A 385 44.19 -29.80 29.32
C LEU A 385 45.44 -29.89 28.43
N LYS A 386 45.67 -28.90 27.56
CA LYS A 386 46.88 -28.77 26.73
C LYS A 386 48.14 -28.57 27.59
N GLU A 387 48.05 -27.74 28.64
CA GLU A 387 49.17 -27.50 29.59
C GLU A 387 49.57 -28.77 30.37
N LEU A 388 48.63 -29.67 30.64
CA LEU A 388 48.87 -30.95 31.33
C LEU A 388 49.47 -32.04 30.42
N HIS A 389 49.87 -31.73 29.18
CA HIS A 389 50.49 -32.65 28.20
C HIS A 389 49.66 -33.93 27.92
N ALA A 390 48.35 -33.89 28.16
CA ALA A 390 47.45 -35.04 28.03
C ALA A 390 47.01 -35.32 26.57
N THR A 391 47.45 -34.52 25.60
CA THR A 391 47.03 -34.62 24.19
C THR A 391 48.22 -34.79 23.26
N ASN A 392 48.33 -35.96 22.64
CA ASN A 392 49.27 -36.22 21.55
C ASN A 392 48.69 -35.66 20.23
N GLY A 393 49.15 -34.48 19.80
CA GLY A 393 49.12 -34.05 18.40
C GLY A 393 47.77 -33.82 17.70
N GLY A 394 46.82 -33.11 18.33
CA GLY A 394 45.58 -32.66 17.64
C GLY A 394 45.71 -31.26 17.01
N GLU A 395 45.04 -31.04 15.87
CA GLU A 395 44.97 -29.75 15.14
C GLU A 395 44.47 -28.58 16.01
N GLU A 396 44.92 -27.36 15.70
CA GLU A 396 44.50 -26.14 16.40
C GLU A 396 43.02 -25.83 16.16
N ILE A 397 42.32 -25.38 17.22
CA ILE A 397 40.92 -24.96 17.12
C ILE A 397 40.87 -23.71 16.22
N PRO A 398 40.08 -23.72 15.12
CA PRO A 398 40.01 -22.59 14.20
C PRO A 398 39.43 -21.34 14.87
N ALA A 399 39.94 -20.17 14.48
CA ALA A 399 39.43 -18.89 14.95
C ALA A 399 38.00 -18.66 14.42
N LEU A 400 37.07 -18.36 15.34
CA LEU A 400 35.71 -17.96 15.00
C LEU A 400 35.70 -16.45 14.68
N GLU A 401 35.02 -16.06 13.61
CA GLU A 401 34.78 -14.64 13.31
C GLU A 401 33.75 -14.05 14.26
N VAL A 402 34.02 -12.83 14.76
CA VAL A 402 33.12 -12.11 15.67
C VAL A 402 31.98 -11.48 14.89
N ILE A 403 30.74 -11.77 15.29
CA ILE A 403 29.55 -11.09 14.76
C ILE A 403 29.31 -9.83 15.59
N ASP A 404 29.78 -8.67 15.11
CA ASP A 404 29.69 -7.39 15.84
C ASP A 404 28.49 -6.51 15.40
N ARG A 405 27.41 -7.13 14.91
CA ARG A 405 26.23 -6.40 14.38
C ARG A 405 25.08 -6.39 15.38
N VAL A 406 24.86 -5.24 16.01
CA VAL A 406 23.63 -4.96 16.78
C VAL A 406 22.49 -4.57 15.81
N PRO A 407 21.26 -5.08 15.99
CA PRO A 407 20.10 -4.64 15.22
C PRO A 407 19.92 -3.12 15.32
N ARG A 408 19.77 -2.46 14.16
CA ARG A 408 19.52 -1.02 14.11
C ARG A 408 18.16 -0.73 14.74
N MET A 409 18.12 0.13 15.75
CA MET A 409 16.85 0.55 16.35
C MET A 409 16.04 1.41 15.37
N LEU A 410 14.71 1.33 15.47
CA LEU A 410 13.80 2.22 14.75
C LEU A 410 14.01 3.65 15.27
N GLN A 411 14.35 4.58 14.38
CA GLN A 411 14.63 5.98 14.71
C GLN A 411 13.70 6.97 14.03
N SER A 412 12.84 6.51 13.11
CA SER A 412 11.90 7.41 12.44
C SER A 412 10.78 7.79 13.42
N ARG A 413 10.48 9.10 13.44
CA ARG A 413 9.55 9.69 14.40
C ARG A 413 8.12 9.15 14.19
N GLU A 414 7.78 8.86 12.95
CA GLU A 414 6.50 8.29 12.52
C GLU A 414 6.25 6.87 13.07
N LEU A 415 7.32 6.11 13.36
CA LEU A 415 7.25 4.76 13.91
C LEU A 415 7.48 4.71 15.43
N THR A 416 8.00 5.79 16.01
CA THR A 416 8.35 5.86 17.45
C THR A 416 7.35 6.72 18.25
N ASP A 417 6.86 7.82 17.67
CA ASP A 417 5.88 8.74 18.26
C ASP A 417 4.46 8.57 17.66
N GLY A 418 4.32 7.78 16.59
CA GLY A 418 3.09 7.63 15.81
C GLY A 418 2.89 8.73 14.75
N LEU A 419 2.07 8.46 13.74
CA LEU A 419 1.76 9.43 12.68
C LEU A 419 0.80 10.52 13.21
N PRO A 420 1.10 11.82 13.02
CA PRO A 420 0.21 12.90 13.43
C PRO A 420 -0.92 13.04 12.40
N PHE A 421 -2.00 12.32 12.60
CA PHE A 421 -3.30 12.70 12.05
C PHE A 421 -4.11 13.30 13.19
N THR A 422 -3.85 14.58 13.48
CA THR A 422 -4.79 15.36 14.28
C THR A 422 -6.05 15.59 13.43
N ASP A 423 -7.23 15.37 14.00
CA ASP A 423 -8.55 15.62 13.36
C ASP A 423 -8.76 17.07 12.88
N ASP A 424 -7.81 17.97 13.18
CA ASP A 424 -7.78 19.34 12.69
C ASP A 424 -7.14 19.40 11.29
N LEU A 425 -7.89 19.01 10.26
CA LEU A 425 -7.65 19.54 8.93
C LEU A 425 -7.85 21.07 8.99
N PRO A 426 -6.94 21.90 8.46
CA PRO A 426 -7.18 23.32 8.39
C PRO A 426 -8.41 23.54 7.50
N VAL A 427 -9.48 24.06 8.08
CA VAL A 427 -10.61 24.60 7.33
C VAL A 427 -10.01 25.63 6.39
N VAL A 428 -9.96 25.29 5.10
CA VAL A 428 -9.56 26.22 4.05
C VAL A 428 -10.66 27.28 4.03
N ASN A 429 -10.40 28.40 4.69
CA ASN A 429 -11.24 29.59 4.61
C ASN A 429 -11.22 30.07 3.16
N VAL A 430 -12.24 29.67 2.41
CA VAL A 430 -12.56 30.22 1.10
C VAL A 430 -12.94 31.69 1.31
N VAL A 431 -11.99 32.56 1.03
CA VAL A 431 -12.11 33.96 0.57
C VAL A 431 -13.46 34.63 0.89
N LYS A 432 -13.50 35.37 2.00
CA LYS A 432 -14.29 36.62 2.09
C LYS A 432 -13.33 37.79 1.95
N ASN A 433 -13.06 38.18 0.72
CA ASN A 433 -12.53 39.50 0.39
C ASN A 433 -13.36 40.06 -0.76
N ALA A 434 -14.50 40.66 -0.39
CA ALA A 434 -15.20 41.63 -1.21
C ALA A 434 -16.05 42.51 -0.28
N GLY A 435 -15.64 43.77 -0.17
CA GLY A 435 -16.51 44.91 0.14
C GLY A 435 -16.73 45.22 1.62
N GLU A 436 -15.87 46.08 2.18
CA GLU A 436 -16.33 47.13 3.12
C GLU A 436 -15.30 48.26 3.16
N GLU A 437 -15.21 48.98 2.04
CA GLU A 437 -14.69 50.33 1.98
C GLU A 437 -15.92 51.25 1.87
N ALA A 438 -16.42 51.74 3.01
CA ALA A 438 -17.12 53.02 3.18
C ALA A 438 -17.86 53.07 4.53
N ALA A 439 -17.29 53.76 5.53
CA ALA A 439 -17.97 54.76 6.35
C ALA A 439 -17.05 55.27 7.46
N GLN A 440 -16.51 56.48 7.28
CA GLN A 440 -16.23 57.38 8.41
C GLN A 440 -17.57 57.71 9.10
N PRO A 441 -17.55 57.99 10.42
CA PRO A 441 -17.51 59.40 10.81
C PRO A 441 -16.62 59.71 12.03
N GLU A 442 -16.00 60.89 11.96
CA GLU A 442 -15.73 61.86 13.04
C GLU A 442 -15.85 61.44 14.52
N ARG A 443 -14.75 61.60 15.28
CA ARG A 443 -14.57 62.56 16.41
C ARG A 443 -13.38 62.17 17.30
N VAL A 444 -12.35 63.01 17.31
CA VAL A 444 -11.84 63.90 18.40
C VAL A 444 -10.47 64.39 18.00
#